data_AF-A0A672UPS9-F1
#
_entry.id   AF-A0A672UPS9-F1
#
_cell.length_a   1.000
_cell.length_b   1.000
_cell.length_c   1.000
_cell.angle_alpha   90.00
_cell.angle_beta   90.00
_cell.angle_gamma   90.00
#
_symmetry.space_group_name_H-M   'P 1'
#
loop_
_entity.id
_entity.type
_entity.pdbx_description
1 polymer ?
#
loop_
_entity_poly.entity_id
_entity_poly.type
_entity_poly.pdbx_seq_one_letter_code
_entity_poly.pdbx_strand_id
1 'polypeptide(L)'
;MAACVGPRDPRPPTLLLLLLFLMLLAGCGANLRPEPPPPPSPEPEPQPLPESALQKPTVLLAIIARNAAHTLPHFLGCIERLHYPKNRIALWVATDHNVDNTTAILREWLKNVQNLYHDVEWRPMEDPQSYPEEMGPKHWPSSRFTHVMKLRQAALRAAREKWSDYILFIDADNLLTNPQTLNLMIAENKTLVAPMLESRSLYSNFWCGITPQGYYKRTLDYPLIREWKRTGCFAVPMIHSTFLIDLRKEACTKLMFYPPHQDYTWSFDDIMVFAFSSRQAGIQMFICNREHYGFLPMPLKSQQTLQEETENFVHTLIEAMIDRPPIEPSQYVSVPPKHPDKMGFDEIFMINLKRRKDRRDRMLRTLYEQEISVKIVEAVDGKALNTSQLKALSIDMLPGYRDPYSSRPLTRGEIGCFLSHYYIWKEVVNRELEKTLVIEDDVRFEHQFKKKLMKLMGDIQQAQLDWELIYIGWKRMQVQEPEKAVPNVMNLVEADYSYWTLGYAISFQGAQKLIGAEPFSKMLPVDEFLPVMYNKHPVAKYMEYYESRDLKAFSAEPLLVYPTHYTGQPGYLSDTETSTIWDNETVSTDWDRTRSWKSRQQGKMHSDAQHKDALPSQSSLNAPSSRDEL
;
A
#
# COMPACT_ATOMS: atom_id res chain seq x y z
N MET A 1 -42.03 29.80 -24.06
CA MET A 1 -43.05 29.62 -23.00
C MET A 1 -42.93 30.81 -22.07
N ALA A 2 -43.95 31.66 -22.07
CA ALA A 2 -44.06 32.87 -21.27
C ALA A 2 -44.87 32.59 -19.99
N ALA A 3 -44.43 33.16 -18.86
CA ALA A 3 -45.23 33.45 -17.67
C ALA A 3 -44.41 34.45 -16.83
N CYS A 4 -44.65 35.77 -16.90
CA CYS A 4 -45.72 36.52 -16.22
C CYS A 4 -45.84 36.19 -14.73
N VAL A 5 -45.11 36.92 -13.88
CA VAL A 5 -45.42 37.07 -12.44
C VAL A 5 -45.29 38.54 -12.04
N GLY A 6 -46.38 39.05 -11.48
CA GLY A 6 -46.58 40.37 -10.87
C GLY A 6 -48.10 40.61 -10.82
N PRO A 7 -48.69 41.06 -9.70
CA PRO A 7 -48.31 42.34 -9.10
C PRO A 7 -48.37 42.48 -7.55
N ARG A 8 -47.60 43.47 -7.05
CA ARG A 8 -47.88 44.53 -6.03
C ARG A 8 -48.48 44.13 -4.66
N ASP A 9 -47.71 44.27 -3.56
CA ASP A 9 -47.55 45.44 -2.63
C ASP A 9 -48.71 45.56 -1.59
N PRO A 10 -48.58 46.19 -0.38
CA PRO A 10 -47.56 47.16 0.05
C PRO A 10 -47.00 47.01 1.49
N ARG A 11 -45.92 47.76 1.76
CA ARG A 11 -45.36 48.05 3.10
C ARG A 11 -46.20 49.11 3.83
N PRO A 12 -46.33 49.08 5.17
CA PRO A 12 -46.92 50.20 5.90
C PRO A 12 -45.89 51.31 6.20
N PRO A 13 -46.28 52.59 6.08
CA PRO A 13 -45.49 53.75 6.46
C PRO A 13 -46.00 54.35 7.78
N THR A 14 -45.18 54.42 8.83
CA THR A 14 -45.53 55.21 10.03
C THR A 14 -44.28 55.79 10.67
N LEU A 15 -43.70 56.78 9.98
CA LEU A 15 -42.70 57.69 10.53
C LEU A 15 -43.04 59.12 10.11
N LEU A 16 -44.30 59.57 10.28
CA LEU A 16 -44.66 60.97 9.99
C LEU A 16 -46.00 61.47 10.59
N LEU A 17 -46.51 60.89 11.68
CA LEU A 17 -47.79 61.35 12.27
C LEU A 17 -47.82 61.56 13.79
N LEU A 18 -46.66 61.59 14.46
CA LEU A 18 -46.58 62.01 15.88
C LEU A 18 -45.93 63.39 16.09
N LEU A 19 -45.43 64.02 15.03
CA LEU A 19 -44.67 65.28 15.09
C LEU A 19 -45.52 66.55 14.90
N LEU A 20 -46.85 66.41 14.80
CA LEU A 20 -47.75 67.54 14.52
C LEU A 20 -48.88 67.74 15.55
N PHE A 21 -48.90 66.95 16.64
CA PHE A 21 -49.93 67.07 17.69
C PHE A 21 -49.45 67.69 19.02
N LEU A 22 -48.18 68.09 19.11
CA LEU A 22 -47.57 68.63 20.35
C LEU A 22 -47.16 70.11 20.28
N MET A 23 -47.46 70.81 19.18
CA MET A 23 -47.06 72.21 18.94
C MET A 23 -48.15 73.26 19.21
N LEU A 24 -49.25 72.93 19.92
CA LEU A 24 -50.38 73.86 20.09
C LEU A 24 -50.97 73.97 21.51
N LEU A 25 -50.24 73.57 22.55
CA LEU A 25 -50.62 73.88 23.93
C LEU A 25 -49.42 74.42 24.73
N ALA A 26 -48.83 75.50 24.23
CA ALA A 26 -48.15 76.46 25.08
C ALA A 26 -49.23 77.37 25.70
N GLY A 27 -49.47 77.24 27.00
CA GLY A 27 -50.40 78.13 27.70
C GLY A 27 -50.54 77.82 29.19
N CYS A 28 -49.82 78.60 30.00
CA CYS A 28 -49.99 78.82 31.45
C CYS A 28 -49.27 77.87 32.44
N GLY A 29 -48.18 78.41 33.01
CA GLY A 29 -48.06 78.57 34.46
C GLY A 29 -47.55 77.39 35.29
N ALA A 30 -46.26 77.42 35.64
CA ALA A 30 -45.71 77.30 37.01
C ALA A 30 -44.26 76.80 36.98
N ASN A 31 -43.40 77.48 37.74
CA ASN A 31 -41.98 77.18 37.92
C ASN A 31 -41.74 75.76 38.49
N LEU A 32 -41.17 74.87 37.68
CA LEU A 32 -40.42 73.69 38.14
C LEU A 32 -39.20 73.49 37.22
N ARG A 33 -38.00 73.47 37.81
CA ARG A 33 -36.74 73.20 37.09
C ARG A 33 -36.75 71.74 36.58
N PRO A 34 -36.38 71.47 35.31
CA PRO A 34 -36.20 70.09 34.84
C PRO A 34 -34.90 69.49 35.39
N GLU A 35 -34.97 68.27 35.92
CA GLU A 35 -33.78 67.48 36.28
C GLU A 35 -32.94 67.13 35.04
N PRO A 36 -31.60 67.00 35.16
CA PRO A 36 -30.76 66.58 34.05
C PRO A 36 -31.06 65.13 33.63
N PRO A 37 -30.93 64.78 32.33
CA PRO A 37 -31.13 63.40 31.88
C PRO A 37 -30.11 62.46 32.54
N PRO A 38 -30.48 61.20 32.82
CA PRO A 38 -29.54 60.23 33.36
C PRO A 38 -28.38 59.99 32.38
N PRO A 39 -27.16 59.73 32.88
CA PRO A 39 -26.02 59.45 32.03
C PRO A 39 -26.29 58.24 31.13
N PRO A 40 -25.72 58.20 29.91
CA PRO A 40 -25.86 57.05 29.03
C PRO A 40 -25.38 55.80 29.76
N SER A 41 -26.17 54.72 29.67
CA SER A 41 -25.77 53.40 30.15
C SER A 41 -24.39 53.08 29.58
N PRO A 42 -23.43 52.61 30.40
CA PRO A 42 -22.13 52.22 29.88
C PRO A 42 -22.35 51.20 28.77
N GLU A 43 -21.81 51.48 27.58
CA GLU A 43 -21.73 50.48 26.52
C GLU A 43 -21.10 49.23 27.13
N PRO A 44 -21.65 48.03 26.89
CA PRO A 44 -21.08 46.81 27.45
C PRO A 44 -19.63 46.73 26.97
N GLU A 45 -18.69 46.80 27.92
CA GLU A 45 -17.27 46.67 27.62
C GLU A 45 -17.10 45.38 26.80
N PRO A 46 -16.41 45.43 25.65
CA PRO A 46 -16.20 44.25 24.84
C PRO A 46 -15.50 43.21 25.71
N GLN A 47 -16.19 42.11 25.99
CA GLN A 47 -15.61 41.04 26.79
C GLN A 47 -14.32 40.58 26.10
N PRO A 48 -13.20 40.51 26.84
CA PRO A 48 -11.95 40.05 26.26
C PRO A 48 -12.17 38.66 25.66
N LEU A 49 -11.72 38.48 24.41
CA LEU A 49 -11.81 37.19 23.75
C LEU A 49 -11.08 36.13 24.59
N PRO A 50 -11.60 34.89 24.65
CA PRO A 50 -10.90 33.81 25.32
C PRO A 50 -9.50 33.62 24.73
N GLU A 51 -8.55 33.23 25.58
CA GLU A 51 -7.15 33.04 25.18
C GLU A 51 -7.04 32.08 23.98
N SER A 52 -6.19 32.42 23.02
CA SER A 52 -5.96 31.59 21.84
C SER A 52 -5.21 30.30 22.19
N ALA A 53 -5.44 29.23 21.42
CA ALA A 53 -4.73 27.97 21.59
C ALA A 53 -3.21 28.12 21.39
N LEU A 54 -2.43 27.30 22.09
CA LEU A 54 -0.98 27.20 21.89
C LEU A 54 -0.65 26.75 20.46
N GLN A 55 0.40 27.35 19.90
CA GLN A 55 0.96 26.86 18.64
C GLN A 55 1.61 25.49 18.83
N LYS A 56 1.57 24.67 17.77
CA LYS A 56 2.30 23.39 17.77
C LYS A 56 3.81 23.62 17.86
N PRO A 57 4.59 22.69 18.44
CA PRO A 57 6.05 22.77 18.47
C PRO A 57 6.69 22.97 17.09
N THR A 58 7.93 23.47 17.02
CA THR A 58 8.69 23.52 15.77
C THR A 58 9.35 22.17 15.49
N VAL A 59 9.41 21.76 14.22
CA VAL A 59 10.05 20.50 13.82
C VAL A 59 11.00 20.75 12.66
N LEU A 60 12.23 20.27 12.76
CA LEU A 60 13.15 20.18 11.62
C LEU A 60 13.05 18.79 10.98
N LEU A 61 12.75 18.70 9.69
CA LEU A 61 12.81 17.46 8.92
C LEU A 61 14.18 17.35 8.26
N ALA A 62 14.96 16.33 8.62
CA ALA A 62 16.26 16.04 8.03
C ALA A 62 16.11 14.94 6.97
N ILE A 63 16.30 15.31 5.70
CA ILE A 63 16.21 14.43 4.54
C ILE A 63 17.60 14.34 3.90
N ILE A 64 18.18 13.14 3.89
CA ILE A 64 19.45 12.86 3.23
C ILE A 64 19.16 11.87 2.10
N ALA A 65 19.49 12.23 0.86
CA ALA A 65 19.13 11.44 -0.31
C ALA A 65 20.35 11.07 -1.16
N ARG A 66 20.45 9.78 -1.48
CA ARG A 66 21.43 9.23 -2.42
C ARG A 66 20.74 8.27 -3.38
N ASN A 67 20.80 8.55 -4.67
CA ASN A 67 20.21 7.74 -5.75
C ASN A 67 18.74 7.37 -5.51
N ALA A 68 17.96 8.34 -5.06
CA ALA A 68 16.57 8.22 -4.64
C ALA A 68 15.58 8.78 -5.69
N ALA A 69 15.99 9.01 -6.94
CA ALA A 69 15.11 9.65 -7.93
C ALA A 69 13.79 8.89 -8.16
N HIS A 70 13.85 7.56 -8.04
CA HIS A 70 12.71 6.65 -8.19
C HIS A 70 11.75 6.67 -6.98
N THR A 71 12.20 7.06 -5.78
CA THR A 71 11.37 7.11 -4.56
C THR A 71 10.79 8.49 -4.29
N LEU A 72 11.55 9.54 -4.63
CA LEU A 72 11.27 10.92 -4.27
C LEU A 72 9.85 11.39 -4.60
N PRO A 73 9.26 11.12 -5.78
CA PRO A 73 7.91 11.57 -6.07
C PRO A 73 6.89 11.14 -4.99
N HIS A 74 6.89 9.86 -4.63
CA HIS A 74 5.95 9.30 -3.65
C HIS A 74 6.32 9.65 -2.22
N PHE A 75 7.62 9.63 -1.91
CA PHE A 75 8.16 10.05 -0.62
C PHE A 75 7.78 11.50 -0.28
N LEU A 76 8.04 12.44 -1.18
CA LEU A 76 7.74 13.87 -0.99
C LEU A 76 6.24 14.13 -0.90
N GLY A 77 5.43 13.38 -1.66
CA GLY A 77 3.98 13.40 -1.51
C GLY A 77 3.54 13.05 -0.08
N CYS A 78 4.15 12.05 0.55
CA CYS A 78 3.87 11.70 1.95
C CYS A 78 4.29 12.82 2.91
N ILE A 79 5.44 13.46 2.72
CA ILE A 79 5.89 14.62 3.51
C ILE A 79 4.90 15.79 3.43
N GLU A 80 4.44 16.11 2.21
CA GLU A 80 3.44 17.15 1.96
C GLU A 80 2.12 16.87 2.67
N ARG A 81 1.72 15.61 2.75
CA ARG A 81 0.46 15.19 3.37
C ARG A 81 0.53 15.06 4.88
N LEU A 82 1.69 15.16 5.54
CA LEU A 82 1.76 15.19 7.00
C LEU A 82 0.86 16.31 7.56
N HIS A 83 -0.06 15.94 8.45
CA HIS A 83 -1.03 16.82 9.11
C HIS A 83 -0.38 17.63 10.23
N TYR A 84 0.57 18.47 9.83
CA TYR A 84 1.31 19.36 10.70
C TYR A 84 1.48 20.71 10.01
N PRO A 85 1.34 21.84 10.72
CA PRO A 85 1.44 23.17 10.11
C PRO A 85 2.79 23.33 9.41
N LYS A 86 2.79 23.55 8.09
CA LYS A 86 4.03 23.63 7.29
C LYS A 86 4.91 24.80 7.73
N ASN A 87 4.31 25.92 8.15
CA ASN A 87 4.98 27.06 8.77
C ASN A 87 5.58 26.78 10.16
N ARG A 88 5.42 25.56 10.71
CA ARG A 88 6.11 25.07 11.92
C ARG A 88 7.13 23.98 11.59
N ILE A 89 7.37 23.72 10.31
CA ILE A 89 8.32 22.73 9.83
C ILE A 89 9.46 23.44 9.09
N ALA A 90 10.70 23.22 9.52
CA ALA A 90 11.89 23.56 8.76
C ALA A 90 12.37 22.32 7.97
N LEU A 91 12.86 22.53 6.75
CA LEU A 91 13.40 21.48 5.91
C LEU A 91 14.93 21.59 5.87
N TRP A 92 15.61 20.51 6.24
CA TRP A 92 17.05 20.36 6.06
C TRP A 92 17.29 19.22 5.09
N VAL A 93 17.73 19.56 3.88
CA VAL A 93 17.82 18.59 2.79
C VAL A 93 19.24 18.56 2.23
N ALA A 94 19.84 17.38 2.24
CA ALA A 94 21.16 17.14 1.69
C ALA A 94 21.14 16.02 0.65
N THR A 95 22.00 16.13 -0.36
CA THR A 95 22.29 15.02 -1.26
C THR A 95 23.70 14.49 -1.08
N ASP A 96 23.91 13.23 -1.47
CA ASP A 96 25.16 12.50 -1.29
C ASP A 96 25.50 11.69 -2.56
N HIS A 97 26.44 12.17 -3.38
CA HIS A 97 27.07 11.41 -4.48
C HIS A 97 26.05 10.68 -5.38
N ASN A 98 25.23 11.46 -6.10
CA ASN A 98 24.17 10.96 -6.96
C ASN A 98 24.65 10.71 -8.41
N VAL A 99 24.27 9.56 -8.96
CA VAL A 99 24.39 9.26 -10.40
C VAL A 99 23.07 9.43 -11.16
N ASP A 100 21.96 9.60 -10.43
CA ASP A 100 20.61 9.78 -10.98
C ASP A 100 20.08 11.23 -10.78
N ASN A 101 18.80 11.45 -11.10
CA ASN A 101 18.16 12.76 -11.03
C ASN A 101 17.76 13.23 -9.61
N THR A 102 18.23 12.58 -8.54
CA THR A 102 17.86 12.89 -7.15
C THR A 102 18.04 14.39 -6.83
N THR A 103 19.20 14.95 -7.17
CA THR A 103 19.51 16.36 -6.86
C THR A 103 18.58 17.32 -7.62
N ALA A 104 18.22 16.98 -8.86
CA ALA A 104 17.33 17.81 -9.68
C ALA A 104 15.89 17.81 -9.13
N ILE A 105 15.35 16.64 -8.78
CA ILE A 105 14.00 16.49 -8.22
C ILE A 105 13.88 17.23 -6.89
N LEU A 106 14.84 17.06 -5.98
CA LEU A 106 14.83 17.79 -4.70
C LEU A 106 14.95 19.30 -4.90
N ARG A 107 15.77 19.76 -5.84
CA ARG A 107 15.89 21.19 -6.16
C ARG A 107 14.59 21.76 -6.71
N GLU A 108 13.89 21.05 -7.59
CA GLU A 108 12.57 21.43 -8.10
C GLU A 108 11.57 21.53 -6.95
N TRP A 109 11.46 20.48 -6.14
CA TRP A 109 10.54 20.42 -5.00
C TRP A 109 10.76 21.58 -4.03
N LEU A 110 12.01 21.78 -3.58
CA LEU A 110 12.35 22.82 -2.61
C LEU A 110 12.02 24.22 -3.11
N LYS A 111 12.29 24.52 -4.39
CA LYS A 111 11.92 25.81 -4.99
C LYS A 111 10.41 26.04 -4.96
N ASN A 112 9.64 24.99 -5.18
CA ASN A 112 8.18 25.06 -5.24
C ASN A 112 7.53 25.14 -3.84
N VAL A 113 8.14 24.52 -2.82
CA VAL A 113 7.56 24.48 -1.46
C VAL A 113 8.15 25.50 -0.48
N GLN A 114 9.24 26.20 -0.82
CA GLN A 114 9.96 27.09 0.10
C GLN A 114 9.08 28.09 0.87
N ASN A 115 8.02 28.61 0.24
CA ASN A 115 7.14 29.61 0.86
C ASN A 115 6.07 28.99 1.78
N LEU A 116 5.90 27.66 1.76
CA LEU A 116 4.95 26.93 2.58
C LEU A 116 5.57 26.52 3.92
N TYR A 117 6.87 26.19 3.89
CA TYR A 117 7.62 25.73 5.05
C TYR A 117 8.23 26.91 5.81
N HIS A 118 8.53 26.71 7.10
CA HIS A 118 9.11 27.75 7.95
C HIS A 118 10.47 28.23 7.43
N ASP A 119 11.28 27.28 7.00
CA ASP A 119 12.66 27.50 6.56
C ASP A 119 13.09 26.32 5.67
N VAL A 120 13.98 26.58 4.72
CA VAL A 120 14.57 25.57 3.83
C VAL A 120 16.08 25.74 3.78
N GLU A 121 16.79 24.69 4.18
CA GLU A 121 18.23 24.57 4.05
C GLU A 121 18.58 23.47 3.04
N TRP A 122 19.27 23.86 1.96
CA TRP A 122 19.63 23.00 0.85
C TRP A 122 21.14 22.78 0.77
N ARG A 123 21.57 21.52 0.75
CA ARG A 123 22.99 21.11 0.74
C ARG A 123 23.26 20.07 -0.35
N PRO A 124 23.43 20.49 -1.62
CA PRO A 124 23.69 19.57 -2.71
C PRO A 124 25.13 19.04 -2.68
N MET A 125 25.29 17.76 -3.00
CA MET A 125 26.56 17.14 -3.34
C MET A 125 26.38 16.23 -4.57
N GLU A 126 26.70 16.77 -5.74
CA GLU A 126 26.67 16.01 -7.01
C GLU A 126 28.02 15.34 -7.30
N ASP A 127 29.12 16.03 -6.98
CA ASP A 127 30.48 15.55 -7.25
C ASP A 127 31.30 15.30 -5.96
N PRO A 128 32.07 14.20 -5.92
CA PRO A 128 32.09 13.12 -6.91
C PRO A 128 30.77 12.31 -6.90
N GLN A 129 30.48 11.57 -7.97
CA GLN A 129 29.25 10.76 -8.05
C GLN A 129 29.34 9.44 -7.28
N SER A 130 30.53 9.09 -6.79
CA SER A 130 30.82 7.83 -6.11
C SER A 130 31.93 7.99 -5.08
N TYR A 131 31.96 7.11 -4.08
CA TYR A 131 33.10 7.00 -3.17
C TYR A 131 34.24 6.18 -3.80
N PRO A 132 35.52 6.52 -3.58
CA PRO A 132 36.64 5.79 -4.22
C PRO A 132 36.70 4.29 -3.94
N GLU A 133 36.20 3.86 -2.77
CA GLU A 133 36.23 2.47 -2.30
C GLU A 133 34.91 1.72 -2.60
N GLU A 134 33.94 2.37 -3.22
CA GLU A 134 32.64 1.73 -3.45
C GLU A 134 32.69 0.81 -4.68
N MET A 135 32.12 -0.39 -4.55
CA MET A 135 32.04 -1.36 -5.65
C MET A 135 30.77 -1.17 -6.50
N GLY A 136 29.83 -0.37 -5.99
CA GLY A 136 28.52 -0.15 -6.58
C GLY A 136 27.66 0.76 -5.70
N PRO A 137 26.49 1.19 -6.18
CA PRO A 137 25.65 2.21 -5.54
C PRO A 137 25.10 1.79 -4.17
N LYS A 138 25.07 0.48 -3.89
CA LYS A 138 24.63 -0.10 -2.61
C LYS A 138 25.76 -0.53 -1.70
N HIS A 139 27.01 -0.39 -2.12
CA HIS A 139 28.15 -0.63 -1.23
C HIS A 139 28.26 0.51 -0.18
N TRP A 140 28.52 0.14 1.07
CA TRP A 140 28.73 1.07 2.17
C TRP A 140 30.18 1.01 2.68
N PRO A 141 31.12 1.70 2.02
CA PRO A 141 32.48 1.82 2.53
C PRO A 141 32.52 2.75 3.76
N SER A 142 33.58 2.64 4.57
CA SER A 142 33.81 3.47 5.76
C SER A 142 33.78 4.98 5.46
N SER A 143 34.22 5.38 4.27
CA SER A 143 34.15 6.76 3.79
C SER A 143 32.70 7.26 3.64
N ARG A 144 31.81 6.42 3.10
CA ARG A 144 30.36 6.70 3.02
C ARG A 144 29.72 6.78 4.40
N PHE A 145 29.97 5.80 5.27
CA PHE A 145 29.46 5.84 6.65
C PHE A 145 29.87 7.12 7.37
N THR A 146 31.16 7.50 7.26
CA THR A 146 31.68 8.73 7.84
C THR A 146 30.96 9.96 7.33
N HIS A 147 30.73 10.05 6.02
CA HIS A 147 30.07 11.19 5.41
C HIS A 147 28.59 11.32 5.83
N VAL A 148 27.83 10.23 5.77
CA VAL A 148 26.42 10.20 6.20
C VAL A 148 26.29 10.57 7.68
N MET A 149 27.17 10.05 8.56
CA MET A 149 27.18 10.44 9.97
C MET A 149 27.48 11.93 10.16
N LYS A 150 28.40 12.52 9.37
CA LYS A 150 28.66 13.97 9.37
C LYS A 150 27.44 14.77 8.92
N LEU A 151 26.70 14.31 7.90
CA LEU A 151 25.45 14.94 7.46
C LEU A 151 24.38 14.88 8.55
N ARG A 152 24.12 13.70 9.14
CA ARG A 152 23.17 13.54 10.25
C ARG A 152 23.56 14.43 11.45
N GLN A 153 24.86 14.52 11.75
CA GLN A 153 25.37 15.40 12.80
C GLN A 153 25.16 16.88 12.48
N ALA A 154 25.37 17.30 11.22
CA ALA A 154 25.16 18.67 10.78
C ALA A 154 23.67 19.06 10.89
N ALA A 155 22.76 18.18 10.48
CA ALA A 155 21.32 18.37 10.65
C ALA A 155 20.93 18.54 12.13
N LEU A 156 21.47 17.69 13.02
CA LEU A 156 21.24 17.79 14.46
C LEU A 156 21.74 19.11 15.05
N ARG A 157 22.90 19.61 14.60
CA ARG A 157 23.42 20.93 15.03
C ARG A 157 22.52 22.06 14.51
N ALA A 158 22.15 22.02 13.24
CA ALA A 158 21.27 23.02 12.63
C ALA A 158 19.93 23.11 13.37
N ALA A 159 19.34 21.98 13.76
CA ALA A 159 18.10 21.97 14.55
C ALA A 159 18.24 22.66 15.92
N ARG A 160 19.37 22.42 16.61
CA ARG A 160 19.68 23.08 17.89
C ARG A 160 19.91 24.58 17.71
N GLU A 161 20.68 24.97 16.69
CA GLU A 161 20.97 26.38 16.38
C GLU A 161 19.71 27.17 15.99
N LYS A 162 18.76 26.52 15.32
CA LYS A 162 17.45 27.07 14.95
C LYS A 162 16.41 26.99 16.06
N TRP A 163 16.76 26.51 17.26
CA TRP A 163 15.82 26.35 18.38
C TRP A 163 14.59 25.50 18.00
N SER A 164 14.80 24.46 17.20
CA SER A 164 13.73 23.51 16.88
C SER A 164 13.37 22.69 18.11
N ASP A 165 12.08 22.54 18.41
CA ASP A 165 11.62 21.71 19.52
C ASP A 165 11.89 20.21 19.25
N TYR A 166 11.79 19.82 17.98
CA TYR A 166 12.02 18.45 17.52
C TYR A 166 12.83 18.39 16.24
N ILE A 167 13.49 17.26 16.00
CA ILE A 167 14.06 16.88 14.70
C ILE A 167 13.57 15.49 14.31
N LEU A 168 13.01 15.35 13.11
CA LEU A 168 12.69 14.06 12.48
C LEU A 168 13.77 13.72 11.46
N PHE A 169 14.49 12.64 11.71
CA PHE A 169 15.29 12.00 10.65
C PHE A 169 14.38 11.07 9.87
N ILE A 170 14.43 11.17 8.55
CA ILE A 170 13.65 10.31 7.66
C ILE A 170 14.47 9.99 6.39
N ASP A 171 14.64 8.70 6.12
CA ASP A 171 15.28 8.22 4.89
C ASP A 171 14.35 8.42 3.68
N ALA A 172 14.92 8.76 2.52
CA ALA A 172 14.20 9.23 1.33
C ALA A 172 13.37 8.14 0.60
N ASP A 173 13.37 6.92 1.11
CA ASP A 173 12.62 5.76 0.64
C ASP A 173 11.52 5.31 1.60
N ASN A 174 11.38 5.97 2.76
CA ASN A 174 10.36 5.65 3.77
C ASN A 174 9.05 6.38 3.52
N LEU A 175 7.98 5.61 3.26
CA LEU A 175 6.65 6.12 2.95
C LEU A 175 5.82 6.30 4.23
N LEU A 176 5.81 7.50 4.81
CA LEU A 176 4.90 7.86 5.92
C LEU A 176 3.46 8.02 5.44
N THR A 177 2.78 6.90 5.22
CA THR A 177 1.40 6.87 4.70
C THR A 177 0.37 7.36 5.70
N ASN A 178 0.68 7.37 7.00
CA ASN A 178 -0.18 7.97 8.02
C ASN A 178 0.14 9.47 8.20
N PRO A 179 -0.77 10.37 7.81
CA PRO A 179 -0.57 11.82 7.95
C PRO A 179 -0.36 12.31 9.38
N GLN A 180 -0.82 11.55 10.38
CA GLN A 180 -0.75 11.91 11.79
C GLN A 180 0.57 11.52 12.46
N THR A 181 1.49 10.84 11.74
CA THR A 181 2.72 10.28 12.30
C THR A 181 3.46 11.25 13.20
N LEU A 182 3.68 12.49 12.76
CA LEU A 182 4.43 13.48 13.54
C LEU A 182 3.71 13.86 14.85
N ASN A 183 2.38 14.05 14.80
CA ASN A 183 1.58 14.35 16.00
C ASN A 183 1.62 13.19 17.00
N LEU A 184 1.50 11.96 16.50
CA LEU A 184 1.51 10.76 17.32
C LEU A 184 2.87 10.54 17.99
N MET A 185 3.97 10.69 17.25
CA MET A 185 5.32 10.55 17.81
C MET A 185 5.63 11.65 18.85
N ILE A 186 5.16 12.88 18.63
CA ILE A 186 5.26 13.97 19.61
C ILE A 186 4.46 13.63 20.89
N ALA A 187 3.27 13.06 20.75
CA ALA A 187 2.39 12.72 21.87
C ALA A 187 2.95 11.62 22.79
N GLU A 188 3.82 10.74 22.28
CA GLU A 188 4.48 9.70 23.08
C GLU A 188 5.45 10.27 24.14
N ASN A 189 5.83 11.55 24.01
CA ASN A 189 6.67 12.28 24.97
C ASN A 189 7.95 11.51 25.34
N LYS A 190 8.65 10.98 24.34
CA LYS A 190 9.94 10.29 24.49
C LYS A 190 11.06 11.15 23.92
N THR A 191 12.27 11.03 24.47
CA THR A 191 13.44 11.75 23.95
C THR A 191 13.81 11.27 22.55
N LEU A 192 13.67 9.96 22.30
CA LEU A 192 14.02 9.34 21.03
C LEU A 192 13.00 8.23 20.72
N VAL A 193 12.22 8.41 19.64
CA VAL A 193 11.11 7.52 19.29
C VAL A 193 10.97 7.33 17.79
N ALA A 194 10.71 6.10 17.34
CA ALA A 194 10.43 5.78 15.96
C ALA A 194 8.98 5.29 15.77
N PRO A 195 8.32 5.67 14.67
CA PRO A 195 7.17 4.93 14.16
C PRO A 195 7.65 3.60 13.59
N MET A 196 6.98 2.50 13.92
CA MET A 196 7.27 1.20 13.31
C MET A 196 6.80 1.20 11.86
N LEU A 197 7.74 0.95 10.95
CA LEU A 197 7.50 0.90 9.51
C LEU A 197 7.38 -0.54 9.01
N GLU A 198 6.47 -0.75 8.07
CA GLU A 198 6.10 -2.02 7.46
C GLU A 198 6.97 -2.34 6.26
N SER A 199 7.51 -3.55 6.18
CA SER A 199 8.14 -4.10 4.96
C SER A 199 7.47 -5.41 4.55
N ARG A 200 7.83 -5.92 3.36
CA ARG A 200 7.34 -7.20 2.84
C ARG A 200 7.65 -8.40 3.75
N SER A 201 8.77 -8.36 4.48
CA SER A 201 9.19 -9.47 5.34
C SER A 201 9.14 -9.06 6.82
N LEU A 202 9.70 -9.89 7.71
CA LEU A 202 9.86 -9.52 9.11
C LEU A 202 10.81 -8.33 9.34
N TYR A 203 11.59 -7.91 8.34
CA TYR A 203 12.43 -6.71 8.45
C TYR A 203 11.62 -5.46 8.81
N SER A 204 12.22 -4.57 9.60
CA SER A 204 11.63 -3.30 10.05
C SER A 204 12.72 -2.40 10.63
N ASN A 205 12.36 -1.16 10.97
CA ASN A 205 13.27 -0.11 11.36
C ASN A 205 13.71 -0.13 12.84
N PHE A 206 13.81 -1.32 13.45
CA PHE A 206 14.19 -1.48 14.86
C PHE A 206 14.74 -2.88 15.15
N TRP A 207 15.51 -3.01 16.24
CA TRP A 207 15.97 -4.29 16.77
C TRP A 207 15.50 -4.47 18.22
N CYS A 208 15.02 -5.66 18.59
CA CYS A 208 14.66 -5.97 19.99
C CYS A 208 15.83 -6.45 20.86
N GLY A 209 16.99 -6.70 20.26
CA GLY A 209 18.14 -7.23 20.97
C GLY A 209 19.43 -6.92 20.22
N ILE A 210 20.51 -6.76 20.98
CA ILE A 210 21.88 -6.64 20.47
C ILE A 210 22.81 -7.62 21.18
N THR A 211 23.84 -8.07 20.49
CA THR A 211 24.96 -8.82 21.07
C THR A 211 25.90 -7.87 21.83
N PRO A 212 26.84 -8.37 22.66
CA PRO A 212 27.86 -7.53 23.29
C PRO A 212 28.72 -6.75 22.28
N GLN A 213 28.88 -7.29 21.06
CA GLN A 213 29.59 -6.67 19.94
C GLN A 213 28.73 -5.67 19.15
N GLY A 214 27.47 -5.46 19.56
CA GLY A 214 26.54 -4.49 18.98
C GLY A 214 25.62 -5.04 17.89
N TYR A 215 25.88 -6.24 17.35
CA TYR A 215 25.11 -6.81 16.24
C TYR A 215 23.68 -7.20 16.60
N TYR A 216 22.82 -7.35 15.58
CA TYR A 216 21.43 -7.75 15.73
C TYR A 216 21.30 -9.07 16.51
N LYS A 217 20.33 -9.11 17.43
CA LYS A 217 19.92 -10.33 18.12
C LYS A 217 18.41 -10.44 18.12
N ARG A 218 17.86 -11.42 17.39
CA ARG A 218 16.42 -11.72 17.41
C ARG A 218 15.99 -12.17 18.80
N THR A 219 14.91 -11.58 19.30
CA THR A 219 14.28 -11.94 20.57
C THR A 219 12.84 -12.42 20.35
N LEU A 220 12.25 -13.08 21.35
CA LEU A 220 10.85 -13.53 21.30
C LEU A 220 9.85 -12.37 21.17
N ASP A 221 10.24 -11.18 21.62
CA ASP A 221 9.41 -9.98 21.54
C ASP A 221 9.32 -9.40 20.13
N TYR A 222 10.34 -9.62 19.30
CA TYR A 222 10.41 -9.04 17.95
C TYR A 222 9.19 -9.39 17.08
N PRO A 223 8.85 -10.67 16.83
CA PRO A 223 7.68 -11.00 16.01
C PRO A 223 6.37 -10.51 16.66
N LEU A 224 6.29 -10.48 17.99
CA LEU A 224 5.08 -10.01 18.69
C LEU A 224 4.83 -8.52 18.44
N ILE A 225 5.88 -7.70 18.44
CA ILE A 225 5.80 -6.27 18.12
C ILE A 225 5.60 -6.07 16.61
N ARG A 226 6.41 -6.72 15.78
CA ARG A 226 6.43 -6.55 14.32
C ARG A 226 5.13 -6.95 13.63
N GLU A 227 4.40 -7.91 14.20
CA GLU A 227 3.12 -8.43 13.66
C GLU A 227 1.91 -7.89 14.42
N TRP A 228 2.06 -6.80 15.19
CA TRP A 228 0.98 -6.17 15.97
C TRP A 228 0.27 -7.11 16.97
N LYS A 229 0.85 -8.26 17.31
CA LYS A 229 0.35 -9.14 18.39
C LYS A 229 0.46 -8.47 19.76
N ARG A 230 1.41 -7.54 19.90
CA ARG A 230 1.55 -6.65 21.05
C ARG A 230 1.66 -5.21 20.56
N THR A 231 0.66 -4.40 20.88
CA THR A 231 0.59 -2.98 20.47
C THR A 231 1.04 -2.05 21.59
N GLY A 232 1.85 -1.03 21.28
CA GLY A 232 2.34 -0.07 22.26
C GLY A 232 3.55 0.71 21.77
N CYS A 233 4.29 1.27 22.73
CA CYS A 233 5.61 1.87 22.51
C CYS A 233 6.63 1.19 23.42
N PHE A 234 7.61 0.54 22.81
CA PHE A 234 8.50 -0.40 23.46
C PHE A 234 9.91 0.15 23.52
N ALA A 235 10.56 0.00 24.67
CA ALA A 235 11.98 0.25 24.81
C ALA A 235 12.75 -0.79 23.98
N VAL A 236 13.61 -0.31 23.08
CA VAL A 236 14.42 -1.15 22.20
C VAL A 236 15.86 -0.66 22.16
N PRO A 237 16.86 -1.54 21.98
CA PRO A 237 18.26 -1.12 21.89
C PRO A 237 18.58 -0.33 20.63
N MET A 238 17.78 -0.46 19.57
CA MET A 238 18.04 0.20 18.29
C MET A 238 16.77 0.56 17.53
N ILE A 239 16.73 1.78 17.01
CA ILE A 239 15.82 2.25 15.96
C ILE A 239 16.67 2.86 14.85
N HIS A 240 16.20 2.81 13.61
CA HIS A 240 16.88 3.43 12.48
C HIS A 240 15.89 3.97 11.44
N SER A 241 16.45 4.52 10.36
CA SER A 241 15.77 5.05 9.17
C SER A 241 14.80 6.22 9.38
N THR A 242 13.73 6.05 10.16
CA THR A 242 12.80 7.13 10.54
C THR A 242 12.61 7.20 12.04
N PHE A 243 12.98 8.34 12.65
CA PHE A 243 12.81 8.57 14.08
C PHE A 243 12.80 10.06 14.43
N LEU A 244 12.11 10.38 15.52
CA LEU A 244 11.94 11.71 16.09
C LEU A 244 12.80 11.86 17.35
N ILE A 245 13.47 13.00 17.49
CA ILE A 245 14.19 13.41 18.69
C ILE A 245 13.51 14.64 19.29
N ASP A 246 13.21 14.59 20.59
CA ASP A 246 12.75 15.76 21.36
C ASP A 246 13.97 16.55 21.87
N LEU A 247 14.22 17.71 21.26
CA LEU A 247 15.38 18.55 21.55
C LEU A 247 15.19 19.43 22.78
N ARG A 248 13.97 19.49 23.33
CA ARG A 248 13.67 20.26 24.55
C ARG A 248 14.16 19.56 25.82
N LYS A 249 14.50 18.28 25.74
CA LYS A 249 14.97 17.47 26.87
C LYS A 249 16.48 17.59 27.02
N GLU A 250 16.95 17.97 28.21
CA GLU A 250 18.36 18.22 28.51
C GLU A 250 19.30 17.08 28.08
N ALA A 251 18.86 15.82 28.26
CA ALA A 251 19.63 14.63 27.87
C ALA A 251 20.05 14.66 26.40
N CYS A 252 19.26 15.26 25.50
CA CYS A 252 19.56 15.31 24.08
C CYS A 252 20.86 16.08 23.76
N THR A 253 21.35 16.95 24.65
CA THR A 253 22.59 17.73 24.44
C THR A 253 23.81 16.84 24.25
N LYS A 254 23.82 15.65 24.88
CA LYS A 254 24.91 14.66 24.80
C LYS A 254 24.85 13.77 23.56
N LEU A 255 23.73 13.79 22.83
CA LEU A 255 23.49 12.94 21.68
C LEU A 255 24.28 13.42 20.46
N MET A 256 24.99 12.51 19.79
CA MET A 256 25.82 12.80 18.61
C MET A 256 25.79 11.65 17.59
N PHE A 257 25.87 12.00 16.31
CA PHE A 257 26.14 11.06 15.22
C PHE A 257 27.63 11.02 14.86
N TYR A 258 28.35 12.13 15.06
CA TYR A 258 29.76 12.25 14.71
C TYR A 258 30.49 13.33 15.53
N PRO A 259 31.76 13.12 15.94
CA PRO A 259 32.55 11.89 15.80
C PRO A 259 31.97 10.74 16.65
N PRO A 260 32.29 9.47 16.34
CA PRO A 260 31.97 8.35 17.23
C PRO A 260 32.49 8.59 18.64
N HIS A 261 31.81 8.00 19.62
CA HIS A 261 32.26 8.06 21.02
C HIS A 261 33.67 7.47 21.16
N GLN A 262 34.47 8.00 22.09
CA GLN A 262 35.86 7.56 22.28
C GLN A 262 35.97 6.08 22.64
N ASP A 263 34.97 5.56 23.37
CA ASP A 263 34.88 4.15 23.76
C ASP A 263 34.19 3.24 22.72
N TYR A 264 33.91 3.75 21.51
CA TYR A 264 33.25 2.96 20.47
C TYR A 264 34.19 1.88 19.93
N THR A 265 33.78 0.62 20.08
CA THR A 265 34.58 -0.57 19.70
C THR A 265 33.84 -1.56 18.81
N TRP A 266 32.61 -1.22 18.41
CA TRP A 266 31.79 -2.06 17.53
C TRP A 266 32.15 -1.82 16.06
N SER A 267 31.52 -2.59 15.17
CA SER A 267 31.64 -2.41 13.73
C SER A 267 31.25 -1.00 13.29
N PHE A 268 32.00 -0.45 12.33
CA PHE A 268 31.81 0.94 11.92
C PHE A 268 30.61 1.07 10.97
N ASP A 269 29.46 1.38 11.56
CA ASP A 269 28.16 1.52 10.90
C ASP A 269 27.38 2.69 11.53
N ASP A 270 26.64 3.46 10.73
CA ASP A 270 26.01 4.70 11.19
C ASP A 270 24.88 4.47 12.22
N ILE A 271 24.12 3.38 12.10
CA ILE A 271 23.03 3.05 13.04
C ILE A 271 23.61 2.49 14.34
N MET A 272 24.67 1.69 14.26
CA MET A 272 25.37 1.15 15.43
C MET A 272 26.09 2.25 16.24
N VAL A 273 26.78 3.16 15.56
CA VAL A 273 27.46 4.31 16.19
C VAL A 273 26.46 5.20 16.92
N PHE A 274 25.33 5.51 16.28
CA PHE A 274 24.28 6.33 16.90
C PHE A 274 23.61 5.62 18.09
N ALA A 275 23.38 4.31 17.99
CA ALA A 275 22.83 3.53 19.09
C ALA A 275 23.76 3.49 20.30
N PHE A 276 25.06 3.32 20.07
CA PHE A 276 26.05 3.42 21.11
C PHE A 276 26.08 4.82 21.74
N SER A 277 26.07 5.89 20.93
CA SER A 277 26.03 7.28 21.42
C SER A 277 24.82 7.52 22.32
N SER A 278 23.64 7.06 21.90
CA SER A 278 22.40 7.17 22.68
C SER A 278 22.51 6.46 24.03
N ARG A 279 23.09 5.26 24.03
CA ARG A 279 23.34 4.49 25.26
C ARG A 279 24.30 5.21 26.21
N GLN A 280 25.41 5.76 25.70
CA GLN A 280 26.37 6.53 26.52
C GLN A 280 25.75 7.82 27.06
N ALA A 281 24.83 8.43 26.32
CA ALA A 281 24.05 9.58 26.79
C ALA A 281 22.97 9.22 27.81
N GLY A 282 22.75 7.92 28.11
CA GLY A 282 21.68 7.45 29.00
C GLY A 282 20.27 7.59 28.39
N ILE A 283 20.18 7.65 27.06
CA ILE A 283 18.91 7.85 26.33
C ILE A 283 18.39 6.50 25.83
N GLN A 284 17.20 6.13 26.28
CA GLN A 284 16.47 4.96 25.79
C GLN A 284 15.78 5.26 24.46
N MET A 285 15.94 4.37 23.48
CA MET A 285 15.18 4.41 22.22
C MET A 285 13.83 3.71 22.36
N PHE A 286 12.82 4.20 21.65
CA PHE A 286 11.48 3.61 21.64
C PHE A 286 10.99 3.34 20.22
N ILE A 287 10.34 2.20 20.01
CA ILE A 287 9.60 1.88 18.78
C ILE A 287 8.11 1.83 19.09
N CYS A 288 7.29 2.47 18.26
CA CYS A 288 5.85 2.56 18.45
C CYS A 288 5.09 1.90 17.31
N ASN A 289 4.15 1.00 17.63
CA ASN A 289 3.29 0.30 16.65
C ASN A 289 1.80 0.45 16.98
N ARG A 290 1.39 1.50 17.70
CA ARG A 290 -0.03 1.74 18.02
C ARG A 290 -0.92 1.95 16.80
N GLU A 291 -0.32 2.46 15.74
CA GLU A 291 -0.95 2.75 14.46
C GLU A 291 -0.08 2.15 13.35
N HIS A 292 -0.63 2.08 12.15
CA HIS A 292 0.15 1.77 10.96
C HIS A 292 0.73 3.04 10.36
N TYR A 293 2.00 3.33 10.62
CA TYR A 293 2.59 4.64 10.31
C TYR A 293 3.06 4.79 8.85
N GLY A 294 3.53 3.70 8.25
CA GLY A 294 4.16 3.78 6.95
C GLY A 294 4.90 2.51 6.55
N PHE A 295 5.60 2.59 5.42
CA PHE A 295 6.32 1.48 4.82
C PHE A 295 7.78 1.82 4.57
N LEU A 296 8.63 0.80 4.54
CA LEU A 296 10.03 0.89 4.12
C LEU A 296 10.39 -0.28 3.19
N PRO A 297 11.26 -0.06 2.19
CA PRO A 297 11.73 -1.14 1.33
C PRO A 297 12.68 -2.09 2.06
N MET A 298 12.85 -3.29 1.52
CA MET A 298 13.87 -4.23 2.00
C MET A 298 15.27 -3.72 1.65
N PRO A 299 16.26 -3.80 2.56
CA PRO A 299 17.62 -3.39 2.27
C PRO A 299 18.23 -4.29 1.19
N LEU A 300 18.95 -3.68 0.26
CA LEU A 300 19.64 -4.40 -0.81
C LEU A 300 21.06 -4.82 -0.39
N LYS A 301 21.57 -5.85 -1.07
CA LYS A 301 22.96 -6.30 -0.97
C LYS A 301 23.89 -5.34 -1.71
N SER A 302 25.16 -5.30 -1.31
CA SER A 302 26.17 -4.39 -1.84
C SER A 302 26.39 -4.48 -3.36
N GLN A 303 26.18 -5.66 -3.95
CA GLN A 303 26.36 -5.88 -5.40
C GLN A 303 25.14 -5.49 -6.25
N GLN A 304 24.01 -5.15 -5.62
CA GLN A 304 22.77 -4.87 -6.34
C GLN A 304 22.76 -3.46 -6.95
N THR A 305 22.00 -3.35 -8.02
CA THR A 305 21.92 -2.19 -8.91
C THR A 305 20.81 -1.21 -8.51
N LEU A 306 20.82 0.00 -9.08
CA LEU A 306 19.72 0.96 -8.91
C LEU A 306 18.41 0.50 -9.57
N GLN A 307 18.51 -0.34 -10.61
CA GLN A 307 17.34 -0.93 -11.25
C GLN A 307 16.63 -1.90 -10.29
N GLU A 308 17.38 -2.76 -9.60
CA GLU A 308 16.82 -3.67 -8.59
C GLU A 308 16.23 -2.91 -7.40
N GLU A 309 16.80 -1.75 -7.05
CA GLU A 309 16.20 -0.86 -6.04
C GLU A 309 14.88 -0.27 -6.50
N THR A 310 14.82 0.19 -7.76
CA THR A 310 13.58 0.69 -8.35
C THR A 310 12.50 -0.39 -8.33
N GLU A 311 12.83 -1.62 -8.70
CA GLU A 311 11.91 -2.77 -8.66
C GLU A 311 11.45 -3.08 -7.22
N ASN A 312 12.36 -3.02 -6.24
CA ASN A 312 12.06 -3.23 -4.82
C ASN A 312 11.16 -2.13 -4.24
N PHE A 313 11.40 -0.86 -4.61
CA PHE A 313 10.57 0.26 -4.20
C PHE A 313 9.18 0.20 -4.83
N VAL A 314 9.08 -0.10 -6.13
CA VAL A 314 7.78 -0.32 -6.81
C VAL A 314 6.99 -1.41 -6.09
N HIS A 315 7.64 -2.50 -5.70
CA HIS A 315 6.98 -3.55 -4.94
C HIS A 315 6.48 -3.05 -3.56
N THR A 316 7.29 -2.28 -2.84
CA THR A 316 6.89 -1.67 -1.55
C THR A 316 5.69 -0.72 -1.73
N LEU A 317 5.68 0.06 -2.80
CA LEU A 317 4.60 0.98 -3.14
C LEU A 317 3.29 0.25 -3.39
N ILE A 318 3.30 -0.82 -4.19
CA ILE A 318 2.07 -1.58 -4.51
C ILE A 318 1.56 -2.37 -3.31
N GLU A 319 2.44 -2.89 -2.43
CA GLU A 319 2.03 -3.51 -1.17
C GLU A 319 1.35 -2.50 -0.25
N ALA A 320 1.86 -1.27 -0.18
CA ALA A 320 1.27 -0.20 0.60
C ALA A 320 -0.14 0.20 0.12
N MET A 321 -0.47 -0.09 -1.14
CA MET A 321 -1.76 0.20 -1.79
C MET A 321 -2.74 -0.98 -1.79
N ILE A 322 -2.44 -2.11 -1.13
CA ILE A 322 -3.38 -3.25 -1.06
C ILE A 322 -4.69 -2.82 -0.36
N ASP A 323 -4.56 -2.26 0.84
CA ASP A 323 -5.69 -1.91 1.72
C ASP A 323 -5.89 -0.40 1.91
N ARG A 324 -5.01 0.41 1.33
CA ARG A 324 -5.00 1.86 1.49
C ARG A 324 -5.25 2.54 0.15
N PRO A 325 -5.78 3.77 0.15
CA PRO A 325 -5.86 4.57 -1.07
C PRO A 325 -4.50 4.65 -1.78
N PRO A 326 -4.51 4.85 -3.12
CA PRO A 326 -3.29 5.08 -3.87
C PRO A 326 -2.37 6.12 -3.23
N ILE A 327 -1.08 5.81 -3.18
CA ILE A 327 -0.07 6.77 -2.73
C ILE A 327 0.20 7.74 -3.87
N GLU A 328 -0.27 8.97 -3.71
CA GLU A 328 -0.12 9.99 -4.74
C GLU A 328 1.30 10.61 -4.71
N PRO A 329 1.93 10.86 -5.86
CA PRO A 329 3.18 11.58 -5.89
C PRO A 329 3.01 13.03 -5.42
N SER A 330 4.13 13.70 -5.16
CA SER A 330 4.19 15.13 -4.90
C SER A 330 3.61 15.91 -6.08
N GLN A 331 2.79 16.92 -5.77
CA GLN A 331 2.25 17.84 -6.77
C GLN A 331 3.25 18.93 -7.19
N TYR A 332 4.40 19.00 -6.50
CA TYR A 332 5.42 20.03 -6.68
C TYR A 332 6.68 19.51 -7.41
N VAL A 333 6.61 18.31 -7.98
CA VAL A 333 7.67 17.73 -8.81
C VAL A 333 7.11 17.16 -10.10
N SER A 334 7.93 17.20 -11.14
CA SER A 334 7.59 16.60 -12.42
C SER A 334 7.84 15.09 -12.34
N VAL A 335 6.79 14.29 -12.56
CA VAL A 335 6.89 12.82 -12.61
C VAL A 335 6.91 12.39 -14.06
N PRO A 336 7.97 11.70 -14.54
CA PRO A 336 7.99 11.16 -15.88
C PRO A 336 6.78 10.24 -16.14
N PRO A 337 6.11 10.35 -17.30
CA PRO A 337 5.04 9.43 -17.64
C PRO A 337 5.63 8.01 -17.75
N LYS A 338 4.91 7.03 -17.23
CA LYS A 338 5.24 5.63 -17.44
C LYS A 338 4.75 5.18 -18.80
N HIS A 339 5.32 4.10 -19.33
CA HIS A 339 4.97 3.55 -20.62
C HIS A 339 4.49 2.11 -20.48
N PRO A 340 3.23 1.90 -20.05
CA PRO A 340 2.69 0.56 -19.88
C PRO A 340 2.69 -0.25 -21.18
N ASP A 341 3.11 -1.50 -21.09
CA ASP A 341 3.08 -2.47 -22.20
C ASP A 341 2.28 -3.71 -21.83
N LYS A 342 2.09 -4.61 -22.79
CA LYS A 342 1.36 -5.87 -22.59
C LYS A 342 2.28 -7.07 -22.33
N MET A 343 3.55 -6.87 -21.99
CA MET A 343 4.53 -7.94 -21.69
C MET A 343 4.67 -9.00 -22.79
N GLY A 344 4.33 -8.65 -24.04
CA GLY A 344 4.29 -9.57 -25.16
C GLY A 344 3.00 -10.41 -25.28
N PHE A 345 1.96 -10.18 -24.47
CA PHE A 345 0.60 -10.67 -24.71
C PHE A 345 -0.15 -9.78 -25.70
N ASP A 346 -1.14 -10.32 -26.40
CA ASP A 346 -1.97 -9.55 -27.33
C ASP A 346 -2.94 -8.62 -26.58
N GLU A 347 -3.45 -9.11 -25.45
CA GLU A 347 -4.28 -8.37 -24.51
C GLU A 347 -4.04 -8.86 -23.07
N ILE A 348 -4.14 -7.94 -22.12
CA ILE A 348 -4.20 -8.25 -20.69
C ILE A 348 -5.54 -7.74 -20.19
N PHE A 349 -6.38 -8.63 -19.67
CA PHE A 349 -7.68 -8.28 -19.12
C PHE A 349 -7.64 -8.23 -17.60
N MET A 350 -8.26 -7.18 -17.04
CA MET A 350 -8.52 -7.06 -15.60
C MET A 350 -10.01 -7.14 -15.36
N ILE A 351 -10.45 -8.18 -14.65
CA ILE A 351 -11.86 -8.39 -14.27
C ILE A 351 -12.16 -7.53 -13.05
N ASN A 352 -13.14 -6.64 -13.15
CA ASN A 352 -13.59 -5.82 -12.03
C ASN A 352 -15.10 -5.60 -12.10
N LEU A 353 -15.75 -5.72 -10.95
CA LEU A 353 -17.15 -5.35 -10.81
C LEU A 353 -17.29 -3.82 -10.86
N LYS A 354 -18.18 -3.30 -11.70
CA LYS A 354 -18.40 -1.84 -11.86
C LYS A 354 -18.61 -1.08 -10.55
N ARG A 355 -19.25 -1.72 -9.57
CA ARG A 355 -19.51 -1.13 -8.24
C ARG A 355 -18.26 -1.05 -7.35
N ARG A 356 -17.23 -1.87 -7.60
CA ARG A 356 -15.96 -1.94 -6.84
C ARG A 356 -14.92 -0.96 -7.39
N LYS A 357 -15.29 0.33 -7.42
CA LYS A 357 -14.38 1.41 -7.84
C LYS A 357 -13.16 1.49 -6.92
N ASP A 358 -13.34 1.19 -5.64
CA ASP A 358 -12.28 1.13 -4.64
C ASP A 358 -11.16 0.17 -5.06
N ARG A 359 -11.49 -1.06 -5.47
CA ARG A 359 -10.52 -2.07 -5.94
C ARG A 359 -9.92 -1.69 -7.28
N ARG A 360 -10.77 -1.22 -8.20
CA ARG A 360 -10.37 -0.80 -9.54
C ARG A 360 -9.29 0.27 -9.50
N ASP A 361 -9.50 1.33 -8.72
CA ASP A 361 -8.59 2.48 -8.70
C ASP A 361 -7.23 2.08 -8.10
N ARG A 362 -7.21 1.22 -7.06
CA ARG A 362 -5.98 0.64 -6.50
C ARG A 362 -5.27 -0.27 -7.50
N MET A 363 -5.99 -1.18 -8.13
CA MET A 363 -5.41 -2.12 -9.10
C MET A 363 -4.85 -1.41 -10.34
N LEU A 364 -5.58 -0.42 -10.88
CA LEU A 364 -5.08 0.40 -11.99
C LEU A 364 -3.81 1.16 -11.62
N ARG A 365 -3.73 1.71 -10.40
CA ARG A 365 -2.49 2.33 -9.93
C ARG A 365 -1.36 1.30 -9.81
N THR A 366 -1.62 0.15 -9.21
CA THR A 366 -0.65 -0.95 -9.07
C THR A 366 -0.10 -1.43 -10.42
N LEU A 367 -0.95 -1.55 -11.44
CA LEU A 367 -0.55 -1.95 -12.78
C LEU A 367 0.21 -0.85 -13.52
N TYR A 368 -0.21 0.42 -13.37
CA TYR A 368 0.51 1.56 -13.91
C TYR A 368 1.92 1.67 -13.33
N GLU A 369 2.07 1.48 -12.00
CA GLU A 369 3.38 1.53 -11.33
C GLU A 369 4.34 0.43 -11.81
N GLN A 370 3.80 -0.72 -12.23
CA GLN A 370 4.56 -1.83 -12.82
C GLN A 370 4.71 -1.72 -14.36
N GLU A 371 4.20 -0.65 -14.97
CA GLU A 371 4.17 -0.45 -16.43
C GLU A 371 3.46 -1.57 -17.18
N ILE A 372 2.29 -1.98 -16.68
CA ILE A 372 1.44 -3.01 -17.28
C ILE A 372 0.17 -2.37 -17.82
N SER A 373 -0.02 -2.48 -19.13
CA SER A 373 -1.23 -2.03 -19.82
C SER A 373 -2.31 -3.09 -19.69
N VAL A 374 -3.51 -2.69 -19.31
CA VAL A 374 -4.66 -3.60 -19.17
C VAL A 374 -5.93 -3.04 -19.81
N LYS A 375 -6.78 -3.94 -20.29
CA LYS A 375 -8.16 -3.67 -20.66
C LYS A 375 -9.08 -4.09 -19.50
N ILE A 376 -9.85 -3.14 -19.00
CA ILE A 376 -10.84 -3.40 -17.96
C ILE A 376 -12.03 -4.14 -18.57
N VAL A 377 -12.43 -5.23 -17.92
CA VAL A 377 -13.66 -5.96 -18.23
C VAL A 377 -14.66 -5.72 -17.12
N GLU A 378 -15.83 -5.17 -17.48
CA GLU A 378 -16.95 -5.02 -16.55
C GLU A 378 -17.47 -6.41 -16.20
N ALA A 379 -17.15 -6.89 -15.00
CA ALA A 379 -17.54 -8.19 -14.52
C ALA A 379 -19.07 -8.28 -14.34
N VAL A 380 -19.63 -9.46 -14.59
CA VAL A 380 -21.04 -9.74 -14.39
C VAL A 380 -21.34 -9.77 -12.90
N ASP A 381 -22.19 -8.84 -12.46
CA ASP A 381 -22.61 -8.75 -11.08
C ASP A 381 -23.62 -9.84 -10.72
N GLY A 382 -23.17 -10.87 -10.01
CA GLY A 382 -24.04 -11.94 -9.51
C GLY A 382 -25.22 -11.45 -8.66
N LYS A 383 -25.10 -10.30 -7.97
CA LYS A 383 -26.21 -9.70 -7.20
C LYS A 383 -27.30 -9.10 -8.11
N ALA A 384 -26.94 -8.74 -9.34
CA ALA A 384 -27.86 -8.19 -10.32
C ALA A 384 -28.50 -9.27 -11.20
N LEU A 385 -28.02 -10.52 -11.13
CA LEU A 385 -28.58 -11.64 -11.88
C LEU A 385 -29.92 -12.06 -11.29
N ASN A 386 -30.91 -12.25 -12.16
CA ASN A 386 -32.22 -12.81 -11.81
C ASN A 386 -32.54 -14.09 -12.59
N THR A 387 -33.54 -14.84 -12.11
CA THR A 387 -33.95 -16.13 -12.69
C THR A 387 -34.31 -16.03 -14.18
N SER A 388 -34.90 -14.92 -14.62
CA SER A 388 -35.27 -14.74 -16.04
C SER A 388 -34.03 -14.59 -16.93
N GLN A 389 -32.99 -13.90 -16.47
CA GLN A 389 -31.72 -13.78 -17.17
C GLN A 389 -30.99 -15.12 -17.25
N LEU A 390 -30.96 -15.89 -16.16
CA LEU A 390 -30.34 -17.23 -16.15
C LEU A 390 -31.01 -18.16 -17.15
N LYS A 391 -32.36 -18.17 -17.19
CA LYS A 391 -33.13 -18.94 -18.17
C LYS A 391 -32.89 -18.48 -19.61
N ALA A 392 -32.79 -17.17 -19.84
CA ALA A 392 -32.51 -16.61 -21.16
C ALA A 392 -31.12 -17.00 -21.69
N LEU A 393 -30.16 -17.21 -20.80
CA LEU A 393 -28.82 -17.72 -21.12
C LEU A 393 -28.75 -19.26 -21.15
N SER A 394 -29.86 -19.95 -20.91
CA SER A 394 -29.92 -21.42 -20.78
C SER A 394 -28.91 -21.95 -19.76
N ILE A 395 -28.79 -21.24 -18.64
CA ILE A 395 -27.93 -21.64 -17.53
C ILE A 395 -28.67 -22.66 -16.67
N ASP A 396 -28.18 -23.89 -16.69
CA ASP A 396 -28.61 -24.99 -15.84
C ASP A 396 -27.39 -25.55 -15.09
N MET A 397 -27.57 -25.89 -13.82
CA MET A 397 -26.48 -26.46 -13.04
C MET A 397 -26.20 -27.91 -13.41
N LEU A 398 -24.93 -28.30 -13.29
CA LEU A 398 -24.57 -29.71 -13.38
C LEU A 398 -25.38 -30.55 -12.37
N PRO A 399 -26.12 -31.59 -12.81
CA PRO A 399 -27.00 -32.34 -11.93
C PRO A 399 -26.26 -32.99 -10.75
N GLY A 400 -26.69 -32.63 -9.53
CA GLY A 400 -26.10 -33.14 -8.29
C GLY A 400 -24.83 -32.43 -7.83
N TYR A 401 -24.47 -31.30 -8.45
CA TYR A 401 -23.34 -30.50 -7.99
C TYR A 401 -23.49 -30.05 -6.53
N ARG A 402 -22.43 -30.28 -5.77
CA ARG A 402 -22.13 -29.72 -4.46
C ARG A 402 -20.63 -29.44 -4.41
N ASP A 403 -20.27 -28.29 -3.84
CA ASP A 403 -18.88 -27.94 -3.55
C ASP A 403 -18.20 -29.08 -2.75
N PRO A 404 -17.10 -29.68 -3.24
CA PRO A 404 -16.47 -30.85 -2.64
C PRO A 404 -16.03 -30.70 -1.18
N TYR A 405 -15.74 -29.47 -0.71
CA TYR A 405 -15.25 -29.26 0.66
C TYR A 405 -16.31 -28.70 1.61
N SER A 406 -17.24 -27.92 1.10
CA SER A 406 -18.26 -27.23 1.92
C SER A 406 -19.67 -27.77 1.72
N SER A 407 -19.88 -28.63 0.71
CA SER A 407 -21.16 -29.23 0.33
C SER A 407 -22.27 -28.20 0.07
N ARG A 408 -21.90 -26.98 -0.33
CA ARG A 408 -22.84 -25.90 -0.63
C ARG A 408 -23.27 -25.94 -2.11
N PRO A 409 -24.47 -25.41 -2.44
CA PRO A 409 -24.85 -25.15 -3.82
C PRO A 409 -24.13 -23.93 -4.39
N LEU A 410 -24.19 -23.77 -5.70
CA LEU A 410 -23.68 -22.60 -6.42
C LEU A 410 -24.44 -21.33 -6.02
N THR A 411 -23.70 -20.24 -5.94
CA THR A 411 -24.21 -18.89 -5.72
C THR A 411 -24.31 -18.13 -7.04
N ARG A 412 -25.15 -17.10 -7.11
CA ARG A 412 -25.19 -16.21 -8.28
C ARG A 412 -23.91 -15.41 -8.46
N GLY A 413 -23.20 -15.13 -7.38
CA GLY A 413 -21.86 -14.54 -7.41
C GLY A 413 -20.87 -15.40 -8.19
N GLU A 414 -20.88 -16.71 -7.97
CA GLU A 414 -20.05 -17.66 -8.74
C GLU A 414 -20.46 -17.76 -10.20
N ILE A 415 -21.77 -17.70 -10.50
CA ILE A 415 -22.26 -17.61 -11.89
C ILE A 415 -21.73 -16.33 -12.54
N GLY A 416 -21.80 -15.18 -11.86
CA GLY A 416 -21.27 -13.91 -12.35
C GLY A 416 -19.76 -13.96 -12.61
N CYS A 417 -18.99 -14.58 -11.71
CA CYS A 417 -17.57 -14.84 -11.90
C CYS A 417 -17.31 -15.68 -13.17
N PHE A 418 -17.99 -16.82 -13.31
CA PHE A 418 -17.86 -17.67 -14.49
C PHE A 418 -18.19 -16.92 -15.80
N LEU A 419 -19.31 -16.20 -15.83
CA LEU A 419 -19.73 -15.45 -17.02
C LEU A 419 -18.70 -14.37 -17.40
N SER A 420 -18.07 -13.75 -16.41
CA SER A 420 -17.01 -12.75 -16.64
C SER A 420 -15.80 -13.36 -17.37
N HIS A 421 -15.34 -14.55 -16.95
CA HIS A 421 -14.28 -15.28 -17.65
C HIS A 421 -14.74 -15.80 -19.01
N TYR A 422 -15.96 -16.34 -19.11
CA TYR A 422 -16.50 -16.84 -20.38
C TYR A 422 -16.57 -15.77 -21.46
N TYR A 423 -16.99 -14.55 -21.11
CA TYR A 423 -17.00 -13.44 -22.07
C TYR A 423 -15.60 -13.01 -22.52
N ILE A 424 -14.60 -13.14 -21.66
CA ILE A 424 -13.20 -12.96 -22.06
C ILE A 424 -12.78 -14.05 -23.05
N TRP A 425 -13.10 -15.33 -22.79
CA TRP A 425 -12.79 -16.40 -23.75
C TRP A 425 -13.46 -16.14 -25.10
N LYS A 426 -14.72 -15.70 -25.09
CA LYS A 426 -15.44 -15.31 -26.32
C LYS A 426 -14.73 -14.17 -27.03
N GLU A 427 -14.24 -13.18 -26.30
CA GLU A 427 -13.48 -12.08 -26.88
C GLU A 427 -12.14 -12.55 -27.47
N VAL A 428 -11.40 -13.42 -26.78
CA VAL A 428 -10.15 -14.04 -27.25
C VAL A 428 -10.38 -14.74 -28.59
N VAL A 429 -11.44 -15.54 -28.70
CA VAL A 429 -11.78 -16.26 -29.94
C VAL A 429 -12.25 -15.30 -31.03
N ASN A 430 -13.14 -14.36 -30.72
CA ASN A 430 -13.69 -13.43 -31.71
C ASN A 430 -12.63 -12.47 -32.29
N ARG A 431 -11.60 -12.14 -31.51
CA ARG A 431 -10.49 -11.26 -31.92
C ARG A 431 -9.26 -12.04 -32.39
N GLU A 432 -9.30 -13.37 -32.37
CA GLU A 432 -8.17 -14.24 -32.72
C GLU A 432 -6.88 -13.92 -31.94
N LEU A 433 -7.01 -13.68 -30.63
CA LEU A 433 -5.86 -13.38 -29.77
C LEU A 433 -5.09 -14.67 -29.47
N GLU A 434 -3.83 -14.75 -29.88
CA GLU A 434 -2.99 -15.95 -29.72
C GLU A 434 -2.69 -16.23 -28.24
N LYS A 435 -2.33 -15.19 -27.48
CA LYS A 435 -2.00 -15.29 -26.05
C LYS A 435 -2.54 -14.10 -25.26
N THR A 436 -3.29 -14.41 -24.21
CA THR A 436 -3.96 -13.43 -23.37
C THR A 436 -3.64 -13.69 -21.91
N LEU A 437 -3.47 -12.62 -21.14
CA LEU A 437 -3.39 -12.70 -19.67
C LEU A 437 -4.70 -12.19 -19.05
N VAL A 438 -5.21 -12.91 -18.05
CA VAL A 438 -6.40 -12.53 -17.28
C VAL A 438 -6.02 -12.42 -15.81
N ILE A 439 -6.40 -11.32 -15.16
CA ILE A 439 -6.20 -11.06 -13.73
C ILE A 439 -7.48 -10.51 -13.08
N GLU A 440 -7.69 -10.82 -11.80
CA GLU A 440 -8.77 -10.25 -10.97
C GLU A 440 -8.34 -8.95 -10.29
N ASP A 441 -9.30 -8.24 -9.67
CA ASP A 441 -9.10 -6.91 -9.06
C ASP A 441 -8.61 -6.92 -7.60
N ASP A 442 -8.54 -8.09 -6.97
CA ASP A 442 -8.22 -8.28 -5.55
C ASP A 442 -6.98 -9.14 -5.33
N VAL A 443 -6.02 -8.99 -6.24
CA VAL A 443 -4.73 -9.68 -6.19
C VAL A 443 -3.57 -8.78 -5.75
N ARG A 444 -2.51 -9.41 -5.23
CA ARG A 444 -1.20 -8.81 -4.97
C ARG A 444 -0.14 -9.53 -5.80
N PHE A 445 0.91 -8.81 -6.18
CA PHE A 445 1.92 -9.28 -7.14
C PHE A 445 3.20 -9.69 -6.44
N GLU A 446 3.82 -10.77 -6.90
CA GLU A 446 5.12 -11.18 -6.41
C GLU A 446 6.21 -10.16 -6.79
N HIS A 447 7.25 -10.03 -5.97
CA HIS A 447 8.40 -9.18 -6.28
C HIS A 447 8.99 -9.59 -7.64
N GLN A 448 9.25 -8.58 -8.49
CA GLN A 448 9.68 -8.76 -9.89
C GLN A 448 8.67 -9.50 -10.78
N PHE A 449 7.37 -9.41 -10.50
CA PHE A 449 6.28 -10.04 -11.26
C PHE A 449 6.48 -9.97 -12.78
N LYS A 450 6.56 -8.76 -13.34
CA LYS A 450 6.68 -8.53 -14.80
C LYS A 450 7.89 -9.28 -15.39
N LYS A 451 9.05 -9.15 -14.76
CA LYS A 451 10.30 -9.83 -15.17
C LYS A 451 10.18 -11.36 -15.09
N LYS A 452 9.63 -11.88 -14.00
CA LYS A 452 9.43 -13.32 -13.79
C LYS A 452 8.46 -13.91 -14.82
N LEU A 453 7.33 -13.25 -15.07
CA LEU A 453 6.34 -13.70 -16.04
C LEU A 453 6.91 -13.66 -17.47
N MET A 454 7.55 -12.56 -17.87
CA MET A 454 8.16 -12.46 -19.20
C MET A 454 9.23 -13.53 -19.41
N LYS A 455 10.05 -13.79 -18.38
CA LYS A 455 11.04 -14.87 -18.44
C LYS A 455 10.36 -16.23 -18.61
N LEU A 456 9.35 -16.54 -17.81
CA LEU A 456 8.61 -17.80 -17.90
C LEU A 456 8.02 -18.01 -19.30
N MET A 457 7.34 -16.99 -19.86
CA MET A 457 6.77 -17.07 -21.21
C MET A 457 7.85 -17.24 -22.29
N GLY A 458 9.02 -16.61 -22.12
CA GLY A 458 10.18 -16.78 -23.00
C GLY A 458 10.76 -18.21 -22.94
N ASP A 459 10.92 -18.77 -21.74
CA ASP A 459 11.41 -20.14 -21.54
C ASP A 459 10.43 -21.16 -22.17
N ILE A 460 9.11 -20.96 -22.02
CA ILE A 460 8.06 -21.77 -22.64
C ILE A 460 8.17 -21.74 -24.16
N GLN A 461 8.34 -20.54 -24.74
CA GLN A 461 8.52 -20.38 -26.17
C GLN A 461 9.78 -21.08 -26.68
N GLN A 462 10.90 -20.94 -25.95
CA GLN A 462 12.16 -21.59 -26.28
C GLN A 462 12.08 -23.11 -26.23
N ALA A 463 11.35 -23.65 -25.25
CA ALA A 463 11.12 -25.09 -25.10
C ALA A 463 10.09 -25.64 -26.11
N GLN A 464 9.41 -24.76 -26.88
CA GLN A 464 8.30 -25.12 -27.78
C GLN A 464 7.22 -25.93 -27.06
N LEU A 465 6.96 -25.60 -25.79
CA LEU A 465 5.95 -26.27 -25.00
C LEU A 465 4.57 -25.87 -25.51
N ASP A 466 3.76 -26.86 -25.84
CA ASP A 466 2.36 -26.65 -26.21
C ASP A 466 1.50 -26.49 -24.94
N TRP A 467 0.90 -25.32 -24.78
CA TRP A 467 0.13 -24.93 -23.59
C TRP A 467 -1.16 -24.22 -23.98
N GLU A 468 -2.18 -24.37 -23.15
CA GLU A 468 -3.50 -23.78 -23.38
C GLU A 468 -3.99 -22.95 -22.20
N LEU A 469 -3.55 -23.31 -20.99
CA LEU A 469 -3.83 -22.56 -19.76
C LEU A 469 -2.59 -22.58 -18.85
N ILE A 470 -2.20 -21.43 -18.31
CA ILE A 470 -1.14 -21.34 -17.30
C ILE A 470 -1.64 -20.51 -16.13
N TYR A 471 -1.83 -21.13 -14.97
CA TYR A 471 -2.12 -20.39 -13.75
C TYR A 471 -0.91 -19.57 -13.30
N ILE A 472 -1.15 -18.32 -12.92
CA ILE A 472 -0.15 -17.45 -12.28
C ILE A 472 -0.52 -17.10 -10.84
N GLY A 473 -1.78 -17.33 -10.46
CA GLY A 473 -2.29 -17.23 -9.11
C GLY A 473 -3.52 -18.13 -8.93
N TRP A 474 -3.43 -19.05 -7.96
CA TRP A 474 -4.46 -20.02 -7.63
C TRP A 474 -4.20 -20.59 -6.22
N LYS A 475 -5.12 -21.38 -5.69
CA LYS A 475 -4.97 -22.14 -4.44
C LYS A 475 -4.95 -23.63 -4.74
N ARG A 476 -3.78 -24.23 -4.60
CA ARG A 476 -3.61 -25.68 -4.68
C ARG A 476 -4.35 -26.38 -3.53
N MET A 477 -5.14 -27.40 -3.85
CA MET A 477 -5.92 -28.14 -2.86
C MET A 477 -5.30 -29.52 -2.53
N GLN A 478 -4.51 -30.09 -3.43
CA GLN A 478 -3.79 -31.36 -3.22
C GLN A 478 -2.33 -31.11 -2.79
N VAL A 479 -2.10 -30.86 -1.50
CA VAL A 479 -0.76 -30.50 -0.98
C VAL A 479 0.09 -31.74 -0.61
N GLN A 480 -0.52 -32.93 -0.60
CA GLN A 480 0.15 -34.15 -0.12
C GLN A 480 1.12 -34.76 -1.14
N GLU A 481 0.88 -34.54 -2.44
CA GLU A 481 1.74 -35.02 -3.51
C GLU A 481 2.60 -33.86 -4.03
N PRO A 482 3.86 -34.07 -4.44
CA PRO A 482 4.65 -33.01 -5.06
C PRO A 482 4.10 -32.67 -6.46
N GLU A 483 4.15 -31.39 -6.82
CA GLU A 483 3.83 -30.97 -8.19
C GLU A 483 4.85 -31.54 -9.18
N LYS A 484 4.37 -31.94 -10.35
CA LYS A 484 5.22 -32.49 -11.39
C LYS A 484 5.80 -31.35 -12.23
N ALA A 485 7.10 -31.11 -12.07
CA ALA A 485 7.82 -30.11 -12.86
C ALA A 485 7.78 -30.42 -14.37
N VAL A 486 7.67 -29.37 -15.17
CA VAL A 486 7.73 -29.47 -16.64
C VAL A 486 9.21 -29.53 -17.06
N PRO A 487 9.65 -30.58 -17.79
CA PRO A 487 11.03 -30.67 -18.25
C PRO A 487 11.42 -29.46 -19.10
N ASN A 488 12.65 -28.98 -18.92
CA ASN A 488 13.25 -27.87 -19.68
C ASN A 488 12.62 -26.49 -19.51
N VAL A 489 11.56 -26.35 -18.71
CA VAL A 489 10.98 -25.04 -18.35
C VAL A 489 11.07 -24.87 -16.85
N MET A 490 11.94 -23.97 -16.41
CA MET A 490 12.09 -23.65 -14.99
C MET A 490 10.84 -22.93 -14.47
N ASN A 491 10.49 -23.20 -13.21
CA ASN A 491 9.37 -22.57 -12.52
C ASN A 491 7.99 -22.83 -13.15
N LEU A 492 7.84 -23.99 -13.79
CA LEU A 492 6.57 -24.45 -14.36
C LEU A 492 6.28 -25.88 -13.94
N VAL A 493 5.04 -26.14 -13.56
CA VAL A 493 4.54 -27.46 -13.14
C VAL A 493 3.25 -27.81 -13.89
N GLU A 494 2.92 -29.10 -14.00
CA GLU A 494 1.60 -29.54 -14.46
C GLU A 494 0.52 -29.06 -13.49
N ALA A 495 -0.57 -28.49 -14.02
CA ALA A 495 -1.67 -28.05 -13.18
C ALA A 495 -2.40 -29.25 -12.53
N ASP A 496 -2.93 -29.00 -11.35
CA ASP A 496 -3.64 -29.98 -10.53
C ASP A 496 -5.01 -29.44 -10.09
N TYR A 497 -5.68 -30.10 -9.15
CA TYR A 497 -6.92 -29.58 -8.58
C TYR A 497 -6.68 -28.35 -7.70
N SER A 498 -7.50 -27.32 -7.91
CA SER A 498 -7.35 -26.03 -7.26
C SER A 498 -8.66 -25.30 -7.05
N TYR A 499 -8.57 -24.29 -6.18
CA TYR A 499 -9.53 -23.22 -6.01
C TYR A 499 -8.92 -21.88 -6.36
N TRP A 500 -9.79 -20.89 -6.56
CA TRP A 500 -9.44 -19.51 -6.91
C TRP A 500 -8.83 -19.37 -8.31
N THR A 501 -9.37 -18.43 -9.07
CA THR A 501 -8.92 -18.12 -10.44
C THR A 501 -8.36 -16.69 -10.49
N LEU A 502 -7.42 -16.40 -9.59
CA LEU A 502 -6.87 -15.06 -9.36
C LEU A 502 -6.22 -14.48 -10.63
N GLY A 503 -5.54 -15.34 -11.38
CA GLY A 503 -5.02 -14.97 -12.69
C GLY A 503 -4.41 -16.15 -13.46
N TYR A 504 -4.50 -16.08 -14.79
CA TYR A 504 -3.98 -17.08 -15.69
C TYR A 504 -3.67 -16.49 -17.08
N ALA A 505 -2.72 -17.10 -17.77
CA ALA A 505 -2.56 -16.95 -19.22
C ALA A 505 -3.40 -18.01 -19.95
N ILE A 506 -4.00 -17.64 -21.07
CA ILE A 506 -4.78 -18.54 -21.93
C ILE A 506 -4.40 -18.34 -23.39
N SER A 507 -4.31 -19.44 -24.14
CA SER A 507 -4.09 -19.42 -25.59
C SER A 507 -5.42 -19.34 -26.35
N PHE A 508 -5.37 -18.93 -27.62
CA PHE A 508 -6.52 -19.00 -28.52
C PHE A 508 -7.21 -20.37 -28.50
N GLN A 509 -6.42 -21.45 -28.61
CA GLN A 509 -6.93 -22.82 -28.62
C GLN A 509 -7.56 -23.20 -27.28
N GLY A 510 -6.94 -22.81 -26.17
CA GLY A 510 -7.50 -23.01 -24.84
C GLY A 510 -8.88 -22.37 -24.69
N ALA A 511 -9.02 -21.11 -25.13
CA ALA A 511 -10.31 -20.41 -25.10
C ALA A 511 -11.38 -21.13 -25.96
N GLN A 512 -11.01 -21.61 -27.16
CA GLN A 512 -11.92 -22.38 -28.01
C GLN A 512 -12.41 -23.67 -27.33
N LYS A 513 -11.51 -24.43 -26.69
CA LYS A 513 -11.87 -25.66 -25.97
C LYS A 513 -12.83 -25.39 -24.81
N LEU A 514 -12.57 -24.34 -24.02
CA LEU A 514 -13.42 -23.97 -22.89
C LEU A 514 -14.83 -23.54 -23.33
N ILE A 515 -14.95 -22.83 -24.45
CA ILE A 515 -16.26 -22.45 -25.02
C ILE A 515 -16.96 -23.67 -25.62
N GLY A 516 -16.22 -24.49 -26.38
CA GLY A 516 -16.74 -25.69 -27.06
C GLY A 516 -17.21 -26.79 -26.11
N ALA A 517 -16.85 -26.70 -24.82
CA ALA A 517 -17.38 -27.57 -23.77
C ALA A 517 -18.88 -27.32 -23.46
N GLU A 518 -19.46 -26.24 -23.99
CA GLU A 518 -20.85 -25.81 -23.80
C GLU A 518 -21.26 -25.78 -22.31
N PRO A 519 -20.59 -24.95 -21.48
CA PRO A 519 -20.71 -25.06 -20.03
C PRO A 519 -22.04 -24.57 -19.46
N PHE A 520 -22.85 -23.81 -20.20
CA PHE A 520 -24.05 -23.16 -19.64
C PHE A 520 -25.13 -24.16 -19.22
N SER A 521 -25.35 -25.25 -19.96
CA SER A 521 -26.37 -26.27 -19.63
C SER A 521 -25.95 -27.25 -18.54
N LYS A 522 -24.71 -27.14 -18.05
CA LYS A 522 -24.09 -28.05 -17.07
C LYS A 522 -23.11 -27.28 -16.19
N MET A 523 -23.54 -26.13 -15.70
CA MET A 523 -22.67 -25.14 -15.10
C MET A 523 -22.03 -25.62 -13.80
N LEU A 524 -20.74 -25.31 -13.67
CA LEU A 524 -19.92 -25.42 -12.47
C LEU A 524 -19.32 -24.03 -12.19
N PRO A 525 -18.89 -23.73 -10.95
CA PRO A 525 -18.02 -22.58 -10.72
C PRO A 525 -16.75 -22.70 -11.58
N VAL A 526 -16.14 -21.57 -11.93
CA VAL A 526 -15.00 -21.53 -12.88
C VAL A 526 -13.81 -22.36 -12.38
N ASP A 527 -13.54 -22.33 -11.07
CA ASP A 527 -12.46 -23.08 -10.44
C ASP A 527 -12.74 -24.58 -10.27
N GLU A 528 -13.98 -25.04 -10.44
CA GLU A 528 -14.31 -26.47 -10.58
C GLU A 528 -14.34 -26.89 -12.05
N PHE A 529 -14.81 -26.01 -12.94
CA PHE A 529 -14.90 -26.26 -14.38
C PHE A 529 -13.52 -26.43 -15.01
N LEU A 530 -12.57 -25.53 -14.72
CA LEU A 530 -11.24 -25.61 -15.32
C LEU A 530 -10.55 -26.96 -15.02
N PRO A 531 -10.45 -27.45 -13.76
CA PRO A 531 -9.92 -28.78 -13.46
C PRO A 531 -10.62 -29.95 -14.14
N VAL A 532 -11.93 -29.85 -14.41
CA VAL A 532 -12.64 -30.87 -15.20
C VAL A 532 -12.05 -30.93 -16.62
N MET A 533 -11.79 -29.77 -17.24
CA MET A 533 -11.31 -29.68 -18.62
C MET A 533 -9.89 -30.23 -18.83
N TYR A 534 -9.10 -30.42 -17.77
CA TYR A 534 -7.76 -31.04 -17.83
C TYR A 534 -7.64 -32.33 -16.98
N ASN A 535 -8.75 -33.01 -16.69
CA ASN A 535 -8.82 -34.30 -15.97
C ASN A 535 -8.16 -34.34 -14.58
N LYS A 536 -8.26 -33.25 -13.81
CA LYS A 536 -7.73 -33.18 -12.43
C LYS A 536 -8.79 -32.98 -11.37
N HIS A 537 -10.07 -32.98 -11.72
CA HIS A 537 -11.15 -32.82 -10.75
C HIS A 537 -11.33 -34.07 -9.87
N PRO A 538 -11.47 -33.95 -8.53
CA PRO A 538 -11.52 -35.10 -7.61
C PRO A 538 -12.83 -35.91 -7.71
N VAL A 539 -13.92 -35.29 -8.19
CA VAL A 539 -15.21 -35.95 -8.38
C VAL A 539 -15.35 -36.44 -9.82
N ALA A 540 -15.16 -37.74 -10.04
CA ALA A 540 -15.26 -38.39 -11.36
C ALA A 540 -16.60 -38.14 -12.05
N LYS A 541 -17.70 -38.17 -11.29
CA LYS A 541 -19.06 -37.94 -11.81
C LYS A 541 -19.23 -36.59 -12.50
N TYR A 542 -18.52 -35.54 -12.07
CA TYR A 542 -18.63 -34.24 -12.72
C TYR A 542 -17.92 -34.23 -14.08
N MET A 543 -16.80 -34.98 -14.19
CA MET A 543 -16.06 -35.11 -15.44
C MET A 543 -16.83 -35.86 -16.53
N GLU A 544 -17.72 -36.79 -16.16
CA GLU A 544 -18.56 -37.56 -17.10
C GLU A 544 -19.47 -36.67 -17.98
N TYR A 545 -19.82 -35.46 -17.54
CA TYR A 545 -20.66 -34.53 -18.30
C TYR A 545 -19.93 -33.78 -19.42
N TYR A 546 -18.59 -33.88 -19.46
CA TYR A 546 -17.75 -33.18 -20.42
C TYR A 546 -16.90 -34.20 -21.16
N GLU A 547 -17.23 -34.57 -22.39
CA GLU A 547 -16.52 -35.65 -23.10
C GLU A 547 -15.08 -35.25 -23.47
N SER A 548 -14.90 -34.05 -24.05
CA SER A 548 -13.60 -33.49 -24.40
C SER A 548 -12.97 -32.77 -23.20
N ARG A 549 -11.92 -33.37 -22.63
CA ARG A 549 -11.19 -32.87 -21.45
C ARG A 549 -9.68 -32.91 -21.69
N ASP A 550 -9.23 -32.34 -22.80
CA ASP A 550 -7.86 -32.38 -23.30
C ASP A 550 -7.15 -31.01 -23.18
N LEU A 551 -7.60 -30.15 -22.25
CA LEU A 551 -6.97 -28.86 -22.01
C LEU A 551 -5.56 -29.04 -21.44
N LYS A 552 -4.56 -28.42 -22.07
CA LYS A 552 -3.15 -28.46 -21.62
C LYS A 552 -2.89 -27.37 -20.58
N ALA A 553 -3.06 -27.72 -19.31
CA ALA A 553 -2.96 -26.80 -18.18
C ALA A 553 -1.66 -26.95 -17.38
N PHE A 554 -1.03 -25.82 -17.08
CA PHE A 554 0.17 -25.70 -16.25
C PHE A 554 -0.01 -24.63 -15.17
N SER A 555 0.94 -24.54 -14.25
CA SER A 555 1.01 -23.46 -13.24
C SER A 555 2.44 -22.96 -13.09
N ALA A 556 2.59 -21.66 -12.88
CA ALA A 556 3.84 -21.10 -12.39
C ALA A 556 4.14 -21.63 -10.98
N GLU A 557 5.41 -21.93 -10.69
CA GLU A 557 5.88 -22.37 -9.38
C GLU A 557 7.25 -21.75 -9.06
N PRO A 558 7.38 -20.84 -8.09
CA PRO A 558 6.31 -20.33 -7.23
C PRO A 558 5.30 -19.47 -7.99
N LEU A 559 4.13 -19.28 -7.39
CA LEU A 559 3.10 -18.37 -7.90
C LEU A 559 3.61 -16.94 -8.05
N LEU A 560 3.01 -16.24 -9.01
CA LEU A 560 3.36 -14.87 -9.38
C LEU A 560 2.35 -13.86 -8.84
N VAL A 561 1.15 -14.33 -8.50
CA VAL A 561 0.03 -13.55 -8.02
C VAL A 561 -0.63 -14.28 -6.85
N TYR A 562 -1.02 -13.52 -5.82
CA TYR A 562 -1.62 -14.02 -4.59
C TYR A 562 -2.88 -13.20 -4.28
N PRO A 563 -3.82 -13.69 -3.45
CA PRO A 563 -4.95 -12.85 -3.05
C PRO A 563 -4.44 -11.73 -2.12
N THR A 564 -5.12 -10.58 -2.15
CA THR A 564 -4.87 -9.50 -1.17
C THR A 564 -5.12 -9.97 0.25
N HIS A 565 -6.16 -10.78 0.46
CA HIS A 565 -6.49 -11.41 1.74
C HIS A 565 -6.86 -12.87 1.55
N TYR A 566 -6.38 -13.72 2.45
CA TYR A 566 -6.82 -15.10 2.53
C TYR A 566 -8.12 -15.23 3.33
N THR A 567 -8.92 -16.24 3.03
CA THR A 567 -10.16 -16.54 3.75
C THR A 567 -9.90 -16.61 5.27
N GLY A 568 -10.63 -15.80 6.03
CA GLY A 568 -10.53 -15.71 7.49
C GLY A 568 -9.53 -14.67 8.01
N GLN A 569 -8.77 -13.99 7.15
CA GLN A 569 -7.98 -12.82 7.54
C GLN A 569 -8.89 -11.60 7.75
N PRO A 570 -8.56 -10.69 8.69
CA PRO A 570 -9.23 -9.40 8.79
C PRO A 570 -9.19 -8.68 7.44
N GLY A 571 -10.32 -8.11 7.00
CA GLY A 571 -10.41 -7.44 5.69
C GLY A 571 -10.84 -8.33 4.52
N TYR A 572 -10.87 -9.66 4.69
CA TYR A 572 -11.36 -10.59 3.67
C TYR A 572 -12.85 -10.35 3.35
N LEU A 573 -13.15 -10.22 2.05
CA LEU A 573 -14.51 -10.05 1.52
C LEU A 573 -14.62 -10.73 0.15
N SER A 574 -15.52 -11.70 0.02
CA SER A 574 -15.84 -12.36 -1.24
C SER A 574 -17.14 -11.85 -1.83
N ASP A 575 -17.06 -11.24 -3.03
CA ASP A 575 -18.24 -10.84 -3.80
C ASP A 575 -18.93 -12.06 -4.48
N THR A 576 -18.25 -13.21 -4.56
CA THR A 576 -18.84 -14.44 -5.09
C THR A 576 -19.66 -15.17 -4.02
N GLU A 577 -19.17 -15.24 -2.78
CA GLU A 577 -19.85 -15.96 -1.69
C GLU A 577 -20.98 -15.15 -1.01
N THR A 578 -21.00 -13.83 -1.16
CA THR A 578 -22.01 -12.93 -0.56
C THR A 578 -23.08 -12.47 -1.56
N SER A 579 -23.95 -13.37 -2.03
CA SER A 579 -25.02 -13.07 -2.99
C SER A 579 -26.34 -13.80 -2.63
N THR A 580 -26.89 -14.60 -3.54
CA THR A 580 -28.02 -15.51 -3.29
C THR A 580 -27.70 -16.87 -3.90
N ILE A 581 -28.41 -17.92 -3.48
CA ILE A 581 -28.30 -19.21 -4.18
C ILE A 581 -28.84 -19.10 -5.61
N TRP A 582 -28.33 -19.93 -6.51
CA TRP A 582 -28.59 -19.82 -7.95
C TRP A 582 -30.09 -19.87 -8.32
N ASP A 583 -30.84 -20.80 -7.73
CA ASP A 583 -32.23 -21.13 -8.02
C ASP A 583 -33.27 -20.40 -7.15
N ASN A 584 -32.82 -19.64 -6.15
CA ASN A 584 -33.72 -18.91 -5.27
C ASN A 584 -33.14 -17.57 -4.79
N GLU A 585 -33.71 -16.48 -5.27
CA GLU A 585 -33.28 -15.11 -4.95
C GLU A 585 -33.64 -14.69 -3.52
N THR A 586 -34.55 -15.40 -2.84
CA THR A 586 -34.93 -15.06 -1.46
C THR A 586 -33.94 -15.58 -0.42
N VAL A 587 -33.02 -16.47 -0.81
CA VAL A 587 -32.04 -17.06 0.10
C VAL A 587 -30.70 -16.35 -0.09
N SER A 588 -30.47 -15.34 0.74
CA SER A 588 -29.19 -14.63 0.81
C SER A 588 -28.08 -15.57 1.27
N THR A 589 -26.90 -15.40 0.69
CA THR A 589 -25.69 -16.08 1.14
C THR A 589 -24.77 -15.09 1.83
N ASP A 590 -24.28 -15.45 3.01
CA ASP A 590 -23.24 -14.73 3.76
C ASP A 590 -22.26 -15.76 4.33
N TRP A 591 -21.78 -16.62 3.44
CA TRP A 591 -20.98 -17.79 3.80
C TRP A 591 -19.58 -17.42 4.28
N ASP A 592 -19.11 -16.20 3.96
CA ASP A 592 -17.91 -15.60 4.51
C ASP A 592 -18.00 -15.40 6.03
N ARG A 593 -19.19 -15.00 6.55
CA ARG A 593 -19.35 -14.60 7.97
C ARG A 593 -19.95 -15.68 8.86
N THR A 594 -20.77 -16.59 8.32
CA THR A 594 -21.62 -17.48 9.15
C THR A 594 -21.03 -18.87 9.47
N ARG A 595 -19.88 -19.27 8.93
CA ARG A 595 -19.25 -20.57 9.26
C ARG A 595 -17.77 -20.46 9.63
N SER A 596 -17.51 -20.32 10.93
CA SER A 596 -16.17 -20.48 11.55
C SER A 596 -15.56 -21.89 11.37
N TRP A 597 -16.24 -22.81 10.67
CA TRP A 597 -15.80 -24.18 10.40
C TRP A 597 -14.96 -24.28 9.12
N LYS A 598 -15.29 -23.50 8.06
CA LYS A 598 -14.44 -23.32 6.86
C LYS A 598 -13.04 -22.85 7.28
N SER A 599 -12.96 -21.90 8.21
CA SER A 599 -11.72 -21.33 8.75
C SER A 599 -10.82 -22.35 9.48
N ARG A 600 -11.38 -23.41 10.07
CA ARG A 600 -10.59 -24.41 10.85
C ARG A 600 -10.00 -25.53 10.00
N GLN A 601 -10.71 -25.98 8.96
CA GLN A 601 -10.20 -27.00 8.03
C GLN A 601 -9.30 -26.37 6.95
N GLN A 602 -9.71 -25.23 6.38
CA GLN A 602 -8.87 -24.48 5.45
C GLN A 602 -7.68 -23.83 6.15
N GLY A 603 -7.84 -23.38 7.41
CA GLY A 603 -6.73 -22.83 8.22
C GLY A 603 -5.69 -23.85 8.66
N LYS A 604 -6.05 -25.14 8.81
CA LYS A 604 -5.09 -26.23 9.08
C LYS A 604 -4.30 -26.64 7.84
N MET A 605 -4.90 -26.64 6.66
CA MET A 605 -4.17 -26.83 5.39
C MET A 605 -3.35 -25.59 5.02
N HIS A 606 -3.73 -24.40 5.50
CA HIS A 606 -3.03 -23.14 5.25
C HIS A 606 -1.66 -23.04 5.93
N SER A 607 -1.41 -23.71 7.05
CA SER A 607 -0.04 -23.75 7.62
C SER A 607 0.94 -24.56 6.76
N ASP A 608 0.40 -25.53 6.01
CA ASP A 608 1.19 -26.46 5.19
C ASP A 608 1.25 -26.00 3.72
N ALA A 609 0.23 -25.27 3.24
CA ALA A 609 0.13 -24.63 1.92
C ALA A 609 0.59 -23.17 1.90
N GLN A 610 0.97 -22.59 3.05
CA GLN A 610 1.94 -21.51 3.03
C GLN A 610 3.19 -22.12 2.37
N HIS A 611 3.44 -21.77 1.11
CA HIS A 611 4.82 -21.68 0.66
C HIS A 611 5.47 -20.78 1.69
N LYS A 612 6.18 -21.38 2.65
CA LYS A 612 7.06 -20.68 3.59
C LYS A 612 7.80 -19.70 2.73
N ASP A 613 7.65 -18.40 3.04
CA ASP A 613 8.33 -17.29 2.38
C ASP A 613 9.58 -17.82 1.71
N ALA A 614 9.58 -17.85 0.37
CA ALA A 614 10.58 -18.55 -0.43
C ALA A 614 11.92 -18.49 0.30
N LEU A 615 12.27 -19.60 0.98
CA LEU A 615 13.52 -19.66 1.72
C LEU A 615 14.57 -19.26 0.68
N PRO A 616 15.43 -18.27 0.97
CA PRO A 616 16.39 -17.82 -0.01
C PRO A 616 17.08 -19.04 -0.59
N SER A 617 17.12 -19.13 -1.93
CA SER A 617 17.68 -20.26 -2.66
C SER A 617 18.94 -20.77 -1.95
N GLN A 618 19.13 -22.10 -1.87
CA GLN A 618 20.24 -22.75 -1.14
C GLN A 618 21.66 -22.26 -1.52
N SER A 619 21.80 -21.41 -2.55
CA SER A 619 22.99 -20.61 -2.82
C SER A 619 23.28 -19.51 -1.78
N SER A 620 22.39 -19.25 -0.83
CA SER A 620 22.50 -18.17 0.18
C SER A 620 23.30 -18.52 1.44
N LEU A 621 23.65 -19.79 1.65
CA LEU A 621 24.38 -20.22 2.86
C LEU A 621 25.85 -19.75 2.92
N ASN A 622 26.41 -19.23 1.81
CA ASN A 622 27.80 -18.77 1.72
C ASN A 622 27.97 -17.32 1.24
N ALA A 623 26.90 -16.51 1.24
CA ALA A 623 26.96 -15.10 0.86
C ALA A 623 26.82 -14.19 2.11
N PRO A 624 27.56 -13.07 2.21
CA PRO A 624 27.46 -12.17 3.36
C PRO A 624 26.02 -11.65 3.51
N SER A 625 25.52 -11.63 4.75
CA SER A 625 24.17 -11.17 5.11
C SER A 625 23.98 -9.68 4.82
N SER A 626 22.71 -9.26 4.73
CA SER A 626 22.36 -7.86 4.48
C SER A 626 22.82 -6.96 5.63
N ARG A 627 23.05 -5.67 5.34
CA ARG A 627 23.56 -4.63 6.28
C ARG A 627 22.91 -4.67 7.66
N ASP A 628 21.60 -4.86 7.71
CA ASP A 628 20.80 -4.78 8.94
C ASP A 628 20.53 -6.15 9.59
N GLU A 629 21.06 -7.22 8.99
CA GLU A 629 21.03 -8.60 9.51
C GLU A 629 22.42 -9.14 9.88
N LEU A 630 23.47 -8.31 9.73
CA LEU A 630 24.85 -8.60 10.15
C LEU A 630 25.03 -8.47 11.66
#